data_AF-A0A8J4WIN8-F1
#
_entry.id   AF-A0A8J4WIN8-F1
#
_cell.length_a   1.000
_cell.length_b   1.000
_cell.length_c   1.000
_cell.angle_alpha   90.00
_cell.angle_beta   90.00
_cell.angle_gamma   90.00
#
_symmetry.space_group_name_H-M   'P 1'
#
loop_
_entity.id
_entity.type
_entity.pdbx_description
1 polymer ?
#
loop_
_entity_poly.entity_id
_entity_poly.type
_entity_poly.pdbx_seq_one_letter_code
_entity_poly.pdbx_strand_id
1 'polypeptide(L)'
;MLYFHSNKQATECPLFFYSLFFCPFSFFVPMRSMSAIINTVAFNTVVFLLGFSHLCAVFGDPGWIPLGLYPLERNEKPQDWTMCTRCSMFRPPRAHHCRVCRRCVRRMDHHCPWINNCVGEYNQKYFILFLIYVGILCIYALILVVVCRAVIASEMTKTSEESNPIVVAHTVILVAICCLFGLFVLAIFSDQYKSIVEDETAVEAVQQHIRPRSRTDPGNLEAGTNRRHLSKRLLFQEVFGSGPVYLWLFPCHHLMNSNRRHHDDTLLEASSTQLTQTELHSQTVVNDDSSGTDSSSV
;
A
#
# COMPACT_ATOMS: atom_id res chain seq x y z
N MET A 1 -7.89 -24.12 -7.61
CA MET A 1 -9.20 -24.03 -6.92
C MET A 1 -9.09 -22.94 -5.87
N LEU A 2 -9.49 -21.70 -6.21
CA LEU A 2 -9.29 -20.50 -5.39
C LEU A 2 -10.43 -20.40 -4.36
N TYR A 3 -10.13 -20.69 -3.08
CA TYR A 3 -11.03 -20.39 -1.98
C TYR A 3 -10.98 -18.88 -1.67
N PHE A 4 -11.78 -18.09 -2.40
CA PHE A 4 -12.22 -16.77 -1.97
C PHE A 4 -13.18 -16.98 -0.79
N HIS A 5 -12.69 -16.85 0.44
CA HIS A 5 -13.58 -16.72 1.58
C HIS A 5 -14.15 -15.31 1.54
N SER A 6 -15.43 -15.22 1.18
CA SER A 6 -16.23 -14.01 1.23
C SER A 6 -16.05 -13.30 2.56
N ASN A 7 -15.61 -12.06 2.53
CA ASN A 7 -15.92 -11.11 3.58
C ASN A 7 -16.54 -9.87 2.94
N LYS A 8 -17.78 -9.62 3.33
CA LYS A 8 -18.63 -8.54 2.84
C LYS A 8 -18.11 -7.20 3.36
N GLN A 9 -17.22 -6.55 2.63
CA GLN A 9 -16.84 -5.15 2.89
C GLN A 9 -16.32 -4.41 1.64
N ALA A 10 -16.77 -4.84 0.46
CA ALA A 10 -16.64 -4.07 -0.78
C ALA A 10 -17.97 -3.36 -1.14
N THR A 11 -18.81 -3.08 -0.16
CA THR A 11 -20.03 -2.28 -0.35
C THR A 11 -19.63 -0.82 -0.47
N GLU A 12 -19.41 -0.42 -1.72
CA GLU A 12 -19.85 0.85 -2.30
C GLU A 12 -19.61 2.08 -1.44
N CYS A 13 -18.53 2.80 -1.74
CA CYS A 13 -18.24 4.11 -1.16
C CYS A 13 -19.33 5.10 -1.62
N PRO A 14 -20.31 5.48 -0.77
CA PRO A 14 -21.44 6.33 -1.18
C PRO A 14 -20.94 7.73 -1.55
N LEU A 15 -19.78 8.12 -1.04
CA LEU A 15 -19.08 9.36 -1.35
C LEU A 15 -18.57 9.42 -2.79
N PHE A 16 -18.18 8.28 -3.38
CA PHE A 16 -17.71 8.22 -4.76
C PHE A 16 -18.86 8.50 -5.73
N PHE A 17 -20.02 7.85 -5.52
CA PHE A 17 -21.21 8.10 -6.32
C PHE A 17 -21.83 9.49 -6.04
N TYR A 18 -21.88 9.94 -4.79
CA TYR A 18 -22.37 11.27 -4.44
C TYR A 18 -21.52 12.40 -5.05
N SER A 19 -20.19 12.27 -5.02
CA SER A 19 -19.27 13.24 -5.63
C SER A 19 -19.26 13.22 -7.16
N LEU A 20 -19.48 12.05 -7.78
CA LEU A 20 -19.56 11.92 -9.25
C LEU A 20 -20.91 12.39 -9.82
N PHE A 21 -22.02 12.26 -9.09
CA PHE A 21 -23.35 12.62 -9.58
C PHE A 21 -23.86 13.97 -9.06
N PHE A 22 -23.73 14.25 -7.77
CA PHE A 22 -24.37 15.43 -7.15
C PHE A 22 -23.53 16.70 -7.32
N CYS A 23 -22.20 16.58 -7.25
CA CYS A 23 -21.28 17.71 -7.34
C CYS A 23 -21.31 18.37 -8.74
N PRO A 24 -21.28 17.61 -9.85
CA PRO A 24 -21.33 18.23 -11.17
C PRO A 24 -22.69 18.81 -11.52
N PHE A 25 -23.75 18.13 -11.12
CA PHE A 25 -25.11 18.51 -11.49
C PHE A 25 -25.62 19.73 -10.72
N SER A 26 -25.23 19.88 -9.44
CA SER A 26 -25.72 20.97 -8.59
C SER A 26 -24.82 22.22 -8.56
N PHE A 27 -23.51 22.07 -8.82
CA PHE A 27 -22.55 23.19 -8.72
C PHE A 27 -22.00 23.67 -10.07
N PHE A 28 -21.95 22.83 -11.12
CA PHE A 28 -21.36 23.22 -12.41
C PHE A 28 -22.38 23.56 -13.51
N VAL A 29 -23.63 23.11 -13.40
CA VAL A 29 -24.69 23.38 -14.41
C VAL A 29 -25.10 24.86 -14.54
N PRO A 30 -24.98 25.77 -13.54
CA PRO A 30 -25.35 27.17 -13.75
C PRO A 30 -24.36 27.97 -14.63
N MET A 31 -23.16 27.44 -14.94
CA MET A 31 -22.11 28.21 -15.59
C MET A 31 -21.73 27.64 -16.96
N ARG A 32 -22.31 28.19 -18.03
CA ARG A 32 -21.85 27.96 -19.43
C ARG A 32 -20.56 28.73 -19.75
N SER A 33 -19.52 28.61 -18.91
CA SER A 33 -18.24 29.32 -19.05
C SER A 33 -17.06 28.35 -19.24
N MET A 34 -15.99 28.81 -19.89
CA MET A 34 -14.74 28.04 -20.02
C MET A 34 -14.16 27.60 -18.67
N SER A 35 -14.37 28.40 -17.62
CA SER A 35 -13.95 28.06 -16.25
C SER A 35 -14.69 26.84 -15.68
N ALA A 36 -15.96 26.63 -16.02
CA ALA A 36 -16.71 25.46 -15.58
C ALA A 36 -16.19 24.16 -16.25
N ILE A 37 -15.82 24.24 -17.54
CA ILE A 37 -15.22 23.12 -18.27
C ILE A 37 -13.87 22.75 -17.65
N ILE A 38 -12.99 23.74 -17.41
CA ILE A 38 -11.67 23.51 -16.80
C ILE A 38 -11.81 22.86 -15.42
N ASN A 39 -12.70 23.38 -14.57
CA ASN A 39 -12.93 22.79 -13.25
C ASN A 39 -13.49 21.37 -13.32
N THR A 40 -14.44 21.12 -14.23
CA THR A 40 -15.01 19.78 -14.44
C THR A 40 -13.91 18.79 -14.87
N VAL A 41 -13.06 19.17 -15.82
CA VAL A 41 -11.95 18.32 -16.27
C VAL A 41 -10.94 18.08 -15.14
N ALA A 42 -10.56 19.12 -14.39
CA ALA A 42 -9.63 19.01 -13.27
C ALA A 42 -10.17 18.08 -12.17
N PHE A 43 -11.44 18.27 -11.78
CA PHE A 43 -12.10 17.43 -10.78
C PHE A 43 -12.15 15.96 -11.21
N ASN A 44 -12.60 15.69 -12.43
CA ASN A 44 -12.66 14.32 -12.96
C ASN A 44 -11.28 13.68 -13.09
N THR A 45 -10.25 14.47 -13.40
CA THR A 45 -8.86 13.99 -13.43
C THR A 45 -8.40 13.54 -12.05
N VAL A 46 -8.67 14.32 -11.01
CA VAL A 46 -8.34 13.94 -9.62
C VAL A 46 -9.11 12.68 -9.21
N VAL A 47 -10.41 12.59 -9.53
CA VAL A 47 -11.23 11.41 -9.22
C VAL A 47 -10.72 10.17 -9.95
N PHE A 48 -10.33 10.30 -11.22
CA PHE A 48 -9.72 9.21 -11.98
C PHE A 48 -8.42 8.73 -11.34
N LEU A 49 -7.51 9.64 -10.99
CA LEU A 49 -6.23 9.30 -10.37
C LEU A 49 -6.40 8.68 -8.98
N LEU A 50 -7.39 9.17 -8.20
CA LEU A 50 -7.80 8.57 -6.93
C LEU A 50 -8.26 7.13 -7.14
N GLY A 51 -9.22 6.93 -8.06
CA GLY A 51 -9.79 5.62 -8.35
C GLY A 51 -8.73 4.63 -8.83
N PHE A 52 -7.87 5.05 -9.76
CA PHE A 52 -6.80 4.22 -10.26
C PHE A 52 -5.76 3.88 -9.19
N SER A 53 -5.33 4.85 -8.38
CA SER A 53 -4.39 4.59 -7.26
C SER A 53 -4.98 3.62 -6.23
N HIS A 54 -6.27 3.78 -5.91
CA HIS A 54 -6.99 2.87 -5.02
C HIS A 54 -7.05 1.45 -5.59
N LEU A 55 -7.42 1.30 -6.86
CA LEU A 55 -7.45 -0.02 -7.52
C LEU A 55 -6.07 -0.67 -7.52
N CYS A 56 -5.00 0.07 -7.79
CA CYS A 56 -3.64 -0.44 -7.70
C CYS A 56 -3.24 -0.84 -6.27
N ALA A 57 -3.70 -0.14 -5.24
CA ALA A 57 -3.44 -0.52 -3.85
C ALA A 57 -4.22 -1.79 -3.43
N VAL A 58 -5.48 -1.90 -3.85
CA VAL A 58 -6.37 -3.05 -3.57
C VAL A 58 -5.87 -4.32 -4.26
N PHE A 59 -5.60 -4.24 -5.56
CA PHE A 59 -5.28 -5.43 -6.37
C PHE A 59 -3.77 -5.65 -6.56
N GLY A 60 -2.95 -4.65 -6.21
CA GLY A 60 -1.49 -4.77 -6.28
C GLY A 60 -0.95 -5.78 -5.28
N ASP A 61 0.09 -6.49 -5.69
CA ASP A 61 0.87 -7.30 -4.76
C ASP A 61 1.52 -6.40 -3.72
N PRO A 62 1.29 -6.61 -2.41
CA PRO A 62 1.99 -5.89 -1.35
C PRO A 62 3.43 -6.37 -1.15
N GLY A 63 3.83 -7.49 -1.78
CA GLY A 63 5.10 -8.17 -1.57
C GLY A 63 4.92 -9.47 -0.80
N TRP A 64 4.01 -10.34 -1.26
CA TRP A 64 3.83 -11.67 -0.68
C TRP A 64 5.12 -12.49 -0.80
N ILE A 65 5.46 -13.22 0.26
CA ILE A 65 6.53 -14.21 0.20
C ILE A 65 5.90 -15.57 -0.11
N PRO A 66 6.29 -16.25 -1.22
CA PRO A 66 5.81 -17.59 -1.54
C PRO A 66 6.06 -18.57 -0.41
N LEU A 67 5.06 -19.42 -0.11
CA LEU A 67 5.20 -20.48 0.89
C LEU A 67 6.21 -21.52 0.39
N GLY A 68 7.01 -22.07 1.31
CA GLY A 68 8.00 -23.11 0.99
C GLY A 68 9.27 -22.59 0.31
N LEU A 69 9.38 -21.30 0.04
CA LEU A 69 10.59 -20.74 -0.58
C LEU A 69 11.82 -20.82 0.33
N TYR A 70 11.60 -20.69 1.65
CA TYR A 70 12.64 -20.76 2.67
C TYR A 70 12.20 -21.69 3.81
N PRO A 71 12.11 -23.00 3.54
CA PRO A 71 11.60 -23.97 4.50
C PRO A 71 12.55 -24.09 5.69
N LEU A 72 12.01 -24.44 6.85
CA LEU A 72 12.78 -24.59 8.09
C LEU A 72 13.76 -25.78 8.06
N GLU A 73 13.58 -26.70 7.12
CA GLU A 73 14.46 -27.85 6.90
C GLU A 73 15.81 -27.45 6.29
N ARG A 74 15.96 -26.22 5.80
CA ARG A 74 17.26 -25.68 5.43
C ARG A 74 18.08 -25.52 6.71
N ASN A 75 19.06 -26.41 6.92
CA ASN A 75 19.90 -26.51 8.13
C ASN A 75 20.64 -25.21 8.50
N GLU A 76 20.70 -24.23 7.60
CA GLU A 76 21.30 -22.93 7.85
C GLU A 76 20.29 -21.80 7.62
N LYS A 77 19.91 -21.17 8.73
CA LYS A 77 19.15 -19.92 8.74
C LYS A 77 20.06 -18.81 8.19
N PRO A 78 19.65 -18.08 7.13
CA PRO A 78 20.42 -16.93 6.65
C PRO A 78 20.58 -15.86 7.74
N GLN A 79 21.74 -15.18 7.75
CA GLN A 79 22.04 -14.10 8.70
C GLN A 79 20.95 -13.03 8.66
N ASP A 80 20.53 -12.53 9.83
CA ASP A 80 19.47 -11.52 10.04
C ASP A 80 18.03 -11.93 9.69
N TRP A 81 17.80 -13.16 9.25
CA TRP A 81 16.44 -13.62 9.00
C TRP A 81 15.75 -13.95 10.33
N THR A 82 14.43 -14.09 10.30
CA THR A 82 13.67 -14.50 11.49
C THR A 82 12.71 -15.62 11.13
N MET A 83 12.20 -16.37 12.11
CA MET A 83 11.30 -17.50 11.83
C MET A 83 9.84 -17.05 11.93
N CYS A 84 9.02 -17.45 10.95
CA CYS A 84 7.58 -17.39 11.07
C CYS A 84 7.01 -18.78 11.40
N THR A 85 6.54 -18.96 12.64
CA THR A 85 5.93 -20.23 13.08
C THR A 85 4.59 -20.52 12.42
N ARG A 86 3.87 -19.51 11.92
CA ARG A 86 2.57 -19.67 11.25
C ARG A 86 2.70 -20.14 9.80
N CYS A 87 3.76 -19.73 9.13
CA CYS A 87 4.06 -20.11 7.75
C CYS A 87 5.11 -21.23 7.66
N SER A 88 5.66 -21.67 8.80
CA SER A 88 6.75 -22.65 8.89
C SER A 88 7.91 -22.37 7.92
N MET A 89 8.39 -21.12 7.93
CA MET A 89 9.44 -20.66 7.03
C MET A 89 10.31 -19.58 7.67
N PHE A 90 11.52 -19.39 7.15
CA PHE A 90 12.32 -18.21 7.43
C PHE A 90 11.77 -17.00 6.66
N ARG A 91 11.75 -15.83 7.33
CA ARG A 91 11.31 -14.55 6.79
C ARG A 91 12.51 -13.60 6.68
N PRO A 92 12.69 -12.92 5.53
CA PRO A 92 13.70 -11.90 5.36
C PRO A 92 13.59 -10.78 6.41
N PRO A 93 14.64 -9.98 6.59
CA PRO A 93 14.59 -8.79 7.42
C PRO A 93 13.38 -7.90 7.04
N ARG A 94 12.73 -7.30 8.05
CA ARG A 94 11.56 -6.40 7.89
C ARG A 94 10.29 -7.07 7.33
N ALA A 95 10.30 -8.39 7.10
CA ALA A 95 9.09 -9.12 6.72
C ALA A 95 8.28 -9.50 7.97
N HIS A 96 6.96 -9.34 7.90
CA HIS A 96 6.05 -9.70 8.99
C HIS A 96 4.87 -10.53 8.52
N HIS A 97 4.32 -11.35 9.42
CA HIS A 97 3.17 -12.19 9.14
C HIS A 97 1.88 -11.40 9.40
N CYS A 98 1.08 -11.20 8.36
CA CYS A 98 -0.25 -10.63 8.50
C CYS A 98 -1.24 -11.72 8.90
N ARG A 99 -1.88 -11.57 10.06
CA ARG A 99 -2.90 -12.54 10.54
C ARG A 99 -4.16 -12.56 9.68
N VAL A 100 -4.53 -11.41 9.11
CA VAL A 100 -5.73 -11.28 8.26
C VAL A 100 -5.48 -11.96 6.91
N CYS A 101 -4.37 -11.65 6.26
CA CYS A 101 -4.00 -12.23 4.97
C CYS A 101 -3.38 -13.63 5.07
N ARG A 102 -3.03 -14.08 6.29
CA ARG A 102 -2.42 -15.39 6.61
C ARG A 102 -1.14 -15.70 5.85
N ARG A 103 -0.35 -14.68 5.56
CA ARG A 103 0.90 -14.78 4.79
C ARG A 103 1.92 -13.76 5.29
N CYS A 104 3.19 -14.04 5.03
CA CYS A 104 4.28 -13.09 5.25
C CYS A 104 4.34 -12.07 4.11
N VAL A 105 4.52 -10.80 4.47
CA VAL A 105 4.63 -9.66 3.55
C VAL A 105 5.98 -8.97 3.77
N ARG A 106 6.68 -8.64 2.68
CA ARG A 106 7.95 -7.90 2.68
C ARG A 106 7.73 -6.44 3.08
N ARG A 107 8.62 -5.91 3.93
CA ARG A 107 8.51 -4.56 4.52
C ARG A 107 7.07 -4.22 4.90
N MET A 108 6.42 -5.14 5.60
CA MET A 108 5.01 -5.02 5.94
C MET A 108 4.80 -3.80 6.82
N ASP A 109 3.95 -2.87 6.39
CA ASP A 109 3.57 -1.72 7.19
C ASP A 109 2.34 -2.04 8.05
N HIS A 110 1.20 -2.29 7.42
CA HIS A 110 -0.01 -2.71 8.11
C HIS A 110 -0.96 -3.48 7.19
N HIS A 111 -2.00 -4.09 7.78
CA HIS A 111 -3.16 -4.53 7.03
C HIS A 111 -4.20 -3.41 7.04
N CYS A 112 -4.59 -2.93 5.87
CA CYS A 112 -5.50 -1.81 5.74
C CYS A 112 -6.89 -2.32 5.34
N PRO A 113 -7.91 -2.19 6.24
CA PRO A 113 -9.26 -2.63 5.93
C PRO A 113 -9.88 -1.89 4.75
N TRP A 114 -9.49 -0.63 4.53
CA TRP A 114 -10.06 0.25 3.50
C TRP A 114 -9.71 -0.17 2.07
N ILE A 115 -8.56 -0.82 1.88
CA ILE A 115 -8.17 -1.42 0.60
C ILE A 115 -8.31 -2.95 0.61
N ASN A 116 -8.76 -3.52 1.73
CA ASN A 116 -8.83 -4.97 1.97
C ASN A 116 -7.56 -5.73 1.56
N ASN A 117 -6.40 -5.12 1.81
CA ASN A 117 -5.10 -5.63 1.41
C ASN A 117 -4.03 -5.17 2.42
N CYS A 118 -2.88 -5.85 2.43
CA CYS A 118 -1.73 -5.34 3.13
C CYS A 118 -1.13 -4.14 2.40
N VAL A 119 -0.54 -3.22 3.15
CA VAL A 119 0.38 -2.21 2.64
C VAL A 119 1.79 -2.72 2.92
N GLY A 120 2.59 -2.90 1.87
CA GLY A 120 3.95 -3.42 1.93
C GLY A 120 4.83 -2.87 0.81
N GLU A 121 6.00 -3.47 0.63
CA GLU A 121 7.05 -2.96 -0.26
C GLU A 121 6.56 -2.59 -1.67
N TYR A 122 5.71 -3.41 -2.27
CA TYR A 122 5.37 -3.30 -3.70
C TYR A 122 4.10 -2.48 -3.99
N ASN A 123 3.30 -2.13 -2.97
CA ASN A 123 2.08 -1.33 -3.15
C ASN A 123 2.02 -0.06 -2.29
N GLN A 124 3.03 0.22 -1.47
CA GLN A 124 3.09 1.42 -0.61
C GLN A 124 2.95 2.72 -1.42
N LYS A 125 3.57 2.82 -2.60
CA LYS A 125 3.42 3.98 -3.51
C LYS A 125 1.96 4.28 -3.82
N TYR A 126 1.20 3.25 -4.20
CA TYR A 126 -0.21 3.39 -4.58
C TYR A 126 -1.08 3.81 -3.40
N PHE A 127 -0.79 3.27 -2.22
CA PHE A 127 -1.46 3.66 -1.00
C PHE A 127 -1.22 5.14 -0.66
N ILE A 128 0.01 5.63 -0.78
CA ILE A 128 0.33 7.04 -0.53
C ILE A 128 -0.34 7.95 -1.57
N LEU A 129 -0.32 7.58 -2.85
CA LEU A 129 -1.02 8.34 -3.89
C LEU A 129 -2.53 8.40 -3.65
N PHE A 130 -3.13 7.28 -3.22
CA PHE A 130 -4.52 7.25 -2.79
C PHE A 130 -4.80 8.28 -1.67
N LEU A 131 -3.97 8.33 -0.61
CA LEU A 131 -4.12 9.31 0.47
C LEU A 131 -3.98 10.76 -0.04
N ILE A 132 -2.98 11.03 -0.89
CA ILE A 132 -2.76 12.36 -1.48
C ILE A 132 -4.00 12.80 -2.26
N TYR A 133 -4.53 11.94 -3.13
CA TYR A 133 -5.68 12.29 -3.96
C TYR A 133 -6.98 12.43 -3.17
N VAL A 134 -7.18 11.66 -2.10
CA VAL A 134 -8.30 11.89 -1.17
C VAL A 134 -8.16 13.26 -0.50
N GLY A 135 -6.96 13.61 0.00
CA GLY A 135 -6.69 14.92 0.60
C GLY A 135 -6.94 16.09 -0.36
N ILE A 136 -6.46 15.97 -1.61
CA ILE A 136 -6.73 16.96 -2.68
C ILE A 136 -8.23 17.09 -2.92
N LEU A 137 -8.97 15.98 -3.01
CA LEU A 137 -10.41 16.00 -3.26
C LEU A 137 -11.19 16.65 -2.10
N CYS A 138 -10.79 16.40 -0.84
CA CYS A 138 -11.36 17.07 0.32
C CYS A 138 -11.14 18.60 0.28
N ILE A 139 -9.92 19.05 -0.02
CA ILE A 139 -9.59 20.48 -0.14
C ILE A 139 -10.36 21.10 -1.32
N TYR A 140 -10.40 20.43 -2.47
CA TYR A 140 -11.11 20.88 -3.66
C TYR A 140 -12.60 21.07 -3.37
N ALA A 141 -13.25 20.10 -2.70
CA ALA A 141 -14.65 20.18 -2.32
C ALA A 141 -14.92 21.36 -1.36
N LEU A 142 -14.05 21.60 -0.38
CA LEU A 142 -14.17 22.74 0.54
C LEU A 142 -14.06 24.09 -0.20
N ILE A 143 -13.09 24.21 -1.12
CA ILE A 143 -12.91 25.42 -1.94
C ILE A 143 -14.16 25.65 -2.80
N LEU A 144 -14.68 24.61 -3.46
CA LEU A 144 -15.91 24.71 -4.25
C LEU A 144 -17.08 25.21 -3.41
N VAL A 145 -17.29 24.63 -2.22
CA VAL A 145 -18.34 25.08 -1.31
C VAL A 145 -18.19 26.56 -0.98
N VAL A 146 -17.00 27.00 -0.56
CA VAL A 146 -16.75 28.41 -0.21
C VAL A 146 -17.01 29.34 -1.39
N VAL A 147 -16.47 29.01 -2.57
CA VAL A 147 -16.63 29.83 -3.78
C VAL A 147 -18.09 29.88 -4.22
N CYS A 148 -18.79 28.74 -4.29
CA CYS A 148 -20.20 28.70 -4.68
C CYS A 148 -21.07 29.49 -3.71
N ARG A 149 -20.83 29.39 -2.40
CA ARG A 149 -21.58 30.17 -1.40
C ARG A 149 -21.28 31.67 -1.48
N ALA A 150 -20.04 32.06 -1.76
CA ALA A 150 -19.66 33.46 -1.96
C ALA A 150 -20.31 34.07 -3.22
N VAL A 151 -20.34 33.31 -4.33
CA VAL A 151 -20.99 33.75 -5.58
C VAL A 151 -22.49 33.92 -5.36
N ILE A 152 -23.18 32.92 -4.78
CA ILE A 152 -24.60 33.03 -4.46
C ILE A 152 -24.86 34.22 -3.55
N ALA A 153 -24.07 34.40 -2.48
CA ALA A 153 -24.21 35.55 -1.58
C ALA A 153 -24.05 36.90 -2.29
N SER A 154 -23.15 36.99 -3.28
CA SER A 154 -22.94 38.21 -4.06
C SER A 154 -24.14 38.55 -4.95
N GLU A 155 -24.80 37.55 -5.54
CA GLU A 155 -26.00 37.71 -6.37
C GLU A 155 -27.25 38.00 -5.54
N MET A 156 -27.33 37.43 -4.33
CA MET A 156 -28.46 37.56 -3.38
C MET A 156 -28.64 38.98 -2.80
N THR A 157 -27.67 39.88 -2.97
CA THR A 157 -27.85 41.30 -2.62
C THR A 157 -28.97 42.01 -3.41
N LYS A 158 -29.57 41.33 -4.41
CA LYS A 158 -30.64 41.88 -5.27
C LYS A 158 -32.03 41.27 -5.09
N THR A 159 -32.20 40.14 -4.40
CA THR A 159 -33.50 39.46 -4.25
C THR A 159 -33.58 38.70 -2.93
N SER A 160 -34.59 39.01 -2.11
CA SER A 160 -34.90 38.31 -0.87
C SER A 160 -35.64 37.01 -1.16
N GLU A 161 -34.91 35.91 -1.31
CA GLU A 161 -35.48 34.56 -1.21
C GLU A 161 -34.89 33.79 -0.02
N GLU A 162 -35.74 33.00 0.60
CA GLU A 162 -35.46 32.13 1.73
C GLU A 162 -34.51 30.99 1.29
N SER A 163 -33.38 30.83 1.96
CA SER A 163 -32.42 29.77 1.60
C SER A 163 -33.05 28.39 1.81
N ASN A 164 -33.12 27.57 0.75
CA ASN A 164 -33.67 26.22 0.85
C ASN A 164 -32.93 25.41 1.94
N PRO A 165 -33.62 24.98 3.02
CA PRO A 165 -32.98 24.32 4.16
C PRO A 165 -32.29 23.01 3.77
N ILE A 166 -32.74 22.34 2.70
CA ILE A 166 -32.14 21.12 2.17
C ILE A 166 -30.73 21.41 1.65
N VAL A 167 -30.54 22.50 0.90
CA VAL A 167 -29.22 22.89 0.35
C VAL A 167 -28.25 23.25 1.46
N VAL A 168 -28.72 23.95 2.49
CA VAL A 168 -27.92 24.28 3.68
C VAL A 168 -27.50 23.01 4.41
N ALA A 169 -28.43 22.08 4.66
CA ALA A 169 -28.14 20.80 5.31
C ALA A 169 -27.11 19.97 4.52
N HIS A 170 -27.29 19.81 3.20
CA HIS A 170 -26.32 19.10 2.34
C HIS A 170 -24.95 19.76 2.36
N THR A 171 -24.88 21.10 2.38
CA THR A 171 -23.60 21.84 2.46
C THR A 171 -22.90 21.55 3.79
N VAL A 172 -23.61 21.61 4.91
CA VAL A 172 -23.06 21.34 6.25
C VAL A 172 -22.55 19.90 6.35
N ILE A 173 -23.34 18.94 5.87
CA ILE A 173 -22.95 17.52 5.87
C ILE A 173 -21.69 17.30 5.02
N LEU A 174 -21.63 17.90 3.83
CA LEU A 174 -20.46 17.78 2.96
C LEU A 174 -19.19 18.35 3.62
N VAL A 175 -19.28 19.56 4.21
CA VAL A 175 -18.16 20.17 4.93
C VAL A 175 -17.71 19.30 6.10
N ALA A 176 -18.65 18.80 6.90
CA ALA A 176 -18.35 17.93 8.04
C ALA A 176 -17.62 16.65 7.58
N ILE A 177 -18.09 16.01 6.50
CA ILE A 177 -17.45 14.82 5.93
C ILE A 177 -16.05 15.17 5.42
N CYS A 178 -15.87 16.24 4.66
CA CYS A 178 -14.57 16.65 4.14
C CYS A 178 -13.57 16.95 5.27
N CYS A 179 -14.00 17.59 6.36
CA CYS A 179 -13.15 17.84 7.52
C CYS A 179 -12.78 16.56 8.26
N LEU A 180 -13.75 15.70 8.56
CA LEU A 180 -13.51 14.45 9.29
C LEU A 180 -12.61 13.49 8.49
N PHE A 181 -12.94 13.24 7.22
CA PHE A 181 -12.12 12.40 6.35
C PHE A 181 -10.76 13.04 6.04
N GLY A 182 -10.72 14.36 5.84
CA GLY A 182 -9.48 15.09 5.57
C GLY A 182 -8.50 14.99 6.74
N LEU A 183 -8.97 15.16 7.99
CA LEU A 183 -8.15 15.00 9.19
C LEU A 183 -7.68 13.55 9.37
N PHE A 184 -8.56 12.57 9.14
CA PHE A 184 -8.21 11.16 9.21
C PHE A 184 -7.11 10.78 8.20
N VAL A 185 -7.28 11.19 6.94
CA VAL A 185 -6.30 10.93 5.88
C VAL A 185 -4.99 11.67 6.13
N LEU A 186 -5.04 12.89 6.66
CA LEU A 186 -3.84 13.63 7.04
C LEU A 186 -3.05 12.90 8.11
N ALA A 187 -3.71 12.36 9.14
CA ALA A 187 -3.05 11.58 10.19
C ALA A 187 -2.33 10.35 9.62
N ILE A 188 -3.03 9.56 8.79
CA ILE A 188 -2.42 8.38 8.14
C ILE A 188 -1.27 8.79 7.22
N PHE A 189 -1.44 9.87 6.45
CA PHE A 189 -0.38 10.37 5.57
C PHE A 189 0.85 10.82 6.36
N SER A 190 0.65 11.48 7.51
CA SER A 190 1.75 11.85 8.41
C SER A 190 2.50 10.63 8.92
N ASP A 191 1.80 9.56 9.28
CA ASP A 191 2.43 8.30 9.71
C ASP A 191 3.24 7.66 8.57
N GLN A 192 2.70 7.62 7.34
CA GLN A 192 3.42 7.10 6.18
C GLN A 192 4.63 7.96 5.82
N TYR A 193 4.50 9.29 5.90
CA TYR A 193 5.61 10.22 5.67
C TYR A 193 6.74 9.99 6.67
N LYS A 194 6.39 9.87 7.96
CA LYS A 194 7.34 9.59 9.03
C LYS A 194 8.02 8.24 8.81
N SER A 195 7.25 7.20 8.49
CA SER A 195 7.76 5.86 8.16
C SER A 195 8.83 5.89 7.05
N ILE A 196 8.60 6.68 5.98
CA ILE A 196 9.58 6.84 4.90
C ILE A 196 10.83 7.58 5.36
N VAL A 197 10.67 8.69 6.09
CA VAL A 197 11.79 9.54 6.50
C VAL A 197 12.67 8.86 7.55
N GLU A 198 12.08 8.05 8.44
CA GLU A 198 12.79 7.32 9.48
C GLU A 198 13.28 5.93 9.02
N ASP A 199 12.90 5.51 7.80
CA ASP A 199 13.08 4.15 7.27
C ASP A 199 12.58 3.07 8.24
N GLU A 200 11.43 3.33 8.88
CA GLU A 200 10.79 2.41 9.84
C GLU A 200 9.36 2.11 9.41
N THR A 201 8.98 0.83 9.32
CA THR A 201 7.58 0.42 9.12
C THR A 201 6.77 0.60 10.41
N ALA A 202 5.44 0.70 10.32
CA ALA A 202 4.56 0.79 11.49
C ALA A 202 4.74 -0.42 12.44
N VAL A 203 5.01 -1.61 11.91
CA VAL A 203 5.33 -2.79 12.73
C VAL A 203 6.63 -2.60 13.51
N GLU A 204 7.66 -2.08 12.87
CA GLU A 204 8.96 -1.81 13.49
C GLU A 204 8.81 -0.76 14.61
N ALA A 205 8.06 0.30 14.37
CA ALA A 205 7.79 1.36 15.36
C ALA A 205 7.08 0.81 16.61
N VAL A 206 6.06 -0.03 16.44
CA VAL A 206 5.33 -0.66 17.57
C VAL A 206 6.22 -1.66 18.32
N GLN A 207 7.01 -2.47 17.60
CA GLN A 207 7.91 -3.43 18.22
C GLN A 207 8.96 -2.75 19.11
N GLN A 208 9.48 -1.59 18.69
CA GLN A 208 10.42 -0.81 19.48
C GLN A 208 9.79 -0.24 20.76
N HIS A 209 8.52 0.19 20.70
CA HIS A 209 7.81 0.69 21.88
C HIS A 209 7.51 -0.40 22.91
N ILE A 210 7.08 -1.59 22.46
CA ILE A 210 6.71 -2.70 23.35
C ILE A 210 7.95 -3.39 23.93
N ARG A 211 9.02 -3.48 23.15
CA ARG A 211 10.30 -4.06 23.58
C ARG A 211 11.40 -3.02 23.37
N PRO A 212 11.51 -2.02 24.28
CA PRO A 212 12.63 -1.09 24.24
C PRO A 212 13.92 -1.91 24.34
N ARG A 213 14.68 -1.91 23.25
CA ARG A 213 15.89 -2.74 23.09
C ARG A 213 16.92 -2.33 24.13
N SER A 214 17.31 -3.26 25.01
CA SER A 214 18.45 -3.05 25.91
C SER A 214 19.74 -2.93 25.07
N ARG A 215 20.55 -1.92 25.36
CA ARG A 215 21.75 -1.53 24.60
C ARG A 215 22.90 -2.55 24.68
N THR A 216 22.74 -3.62 25.45
CA THR A 216 23.77 -4.64 25.74
C THR A 216 23.61 -5.95 24.97
N ASP A 217 22.62 -6.07 24.08
CA ASP A 217 22.40 -7.29 23.29
C ASP A 217 23.34 -7.30 22.06
N PRO A 218 24.22 -8.31 21.85
CA PRO A 218 25.18 -8.35 20.73
C PRO A 218 24.53 -8.23 19.34
N GLY A 219 23.28 -8.69 19.19
CA GLY A 219 22.51 -8.55 17.95
C GLY A 219 22.04 -7.11 17.65
N ASN A 220 22.17 -6.17 18.61
CA ASN A 220 21.80 -4.77 18.41
C ASN A 220 22.89 -3.94 17.74
N LEU A 221 24.16 -4.35 17.78
CA LEU A 221 25.18 -3.62 17.04
C LEU A 221 24.87 -3.75 15.53
N GLU A 222 24.60 -4.97 15.03
CA GLU A 222 24.31 -5.21 13.60
C GLU A 222 22.94 -4.67 13.13
N ALA A 223 21.88 -4.82 13.94
CA ALA A 223 20.54 -4.31 13.58
C ALA A 223 20.43 -2.77 13.66
N GLY A 224 21.24 -2.13 14.52
CA GLY A 224 21.36 -0.67 14.61
C GLY A 224 22.33 -0.07 13.60
N THR A 225 23.42 -0.78 13.24
CA THR A 225 24.43 -0.32 12.27
C THR A 225 23.94 -0.36 10.83
N ASN A 226 22.87 -1.10 10.52
CA ASN A 226 22.30 -1.17 9.17
C ASN A 226 21.22 -0.11 8.89
N ARG A 227 20.92 0.80 9.83
CA ARG A 227 20.07 1.95 9.56
C ARG A 227 20.86 2.93 8.69
N ARG A 228 20.73 2.77 7.38
CA ARG A 228 21.51 3.53 6.40
C ARG A 228 21.14 5.00 6.57
N HIS A 229 22.13 5.85 6.84
CA HIS A 229 21.95 7.30 6.83
C HIS A 229 21.80 7.77 5.37
N LEU A 230 20.69 7.41 4.75
CA LEU A 230 20.32 7.76 3.39
C LEU A 230 19.78 9.18 3.37
N SER A 231 20.04 9.89 2.27
CA SER A 231 19.38 11.19 2.07
C SER A 231 17.88 10.98 1.91
N LYS A 232 17.07 11.97 2.33
CA LYS A 232 15.60 11.94 2.17
C LYS A 232 15.19 11.59 0.73
N ARG A 233 15.90 12.13 -0.27
CA ARG A 233 15.59 11.85 -1.68
C ARG A 233 15.74 10.36 -2.01
N LEU A 234 16.75 9.68 -1.49
CA LEU A 234 16.94 8.24 -1.73
C LEU A 234 15.82 7.42 -1.08
N LEU A 235 15.39 7.78 0.14
CA LEU A 235 14.28 7.12 0.83
C LEU A 235 12.98 7.21 0.01
N PHE A 236 12.67 8.40 -0.49
CA PHE A 236 11.53 8.57 -1.38
C PHE A 236 11.71 7.85 -2.72
N GLN A 237 12.92 7.78 -3.28
CA GLN A 237 13.19 7.02 -4.50
C GLN A 237 13.00 5.50 -4.31
N GLU A 238 13.20 4.97 -3.10
CA GLU A 238 12.90 3.55 -2.83
C GLU A 238 11.41 3.24 -2.99
N VAL A 239 10.53 4.19 -2.61
CA VAL A 239 9.07 4.01 -2.65
C VAL A 239 8.49 4.45 -4.01
N PHE A 240 8.86 5.64 -4.49
CA PHE A 240 8.26 6.24 -5.68
C PHE A 240 8.98 5.89 -6.99
N GLY A 241 10.19 5.36 -6.89
CA GLY A 241 11.07 4.99 -8.00
C GLY A 241 12.15 6.04 -8.31
N SER A 242 13.17 5.60 -9.04
CA SER A 242 14.37 6.41 -9.37
C SER A 242 14.15 7.43 -10.50
N GLY A 243 13.00 7.37 -11.18
CA GLY A 243 12.69 8.25 -12.30
C GLY A 243 12.40 9.70 -11.89
N PRO A 244 12.08 10.57 -12.86
CA PRO A 244 11.77 11.97 -12.62
C PRO A 244 10.66 12.18 -11.58
N VAL A 245 10.81 13.20 -10.73
CA VAL A 245 9.89 13.48 -9.61
C VAL A 245 8.45 13.74 -10.06
N TYR A 246 8.24 14.32 -11.24
CA TYR A 246 6.88 14.55 -11.76
C TYR A 246 6.12 13.24 -12.06
N LEU A 247 6.83 12.13 -12.31
CA LEU A 247 6.22 10.80 -12.48
C LEU A 247 5.83 10.16 -11.15
N TRP A 248 6.25 10.71 -10.02
CA TRP A 248 5.91 10.17 -8.70
C TRP A 248 4.43 10.27 -8.42
N LEU A 249 3.77 11.32 -8.94
CA LEU A 249 2.34 11.52 -8.82
C LEU A 249 1.53 10.51 -9.63
N PHE A 250 2.11 9.91 -10.66
CA PHE A 250 1.37 8.96 -11.48
C PHE A 250 1.45 7.55 -10.88
N PRO A 251 0.31 6.84 -10.81
CA PRO A 251 0.22 5.46 -10.33
C PRO A 251 0.79 4.44 -11.35
N CYS A 252 1.90 4.76 -11.99
CA CYS A 252 2.60 3.87 -12.92
C CYS A 252 3.91 3.42 -12.27
N HIS A 253 4.09 2.10 -12.13
CA HIS A 253 5.30 1.50 -11.55
C HIS A 253 6.18 0.82 -12.61
N HIS A 254 5.59 0.36 -13.72
CA HIS A 254 6.28 -0.49 -14.70
C HIS A 254 7.44 0.21 -15.42
N LEU A 255 7.44 1.55 -15.48
CA LEU A 255 8.49 2.33 -16.17
C LEU A 255 9.72 2.66 -15.30
N MET A 256 9.72 2.34 -14.00
CA MET A 256 10.61 3.03 -13.05
C MET A 256 11.46 2.14 -12.14
N ASN A 257 11.32 0.80 -12.18
CA ASN A 257 12.10 -0.08 -11.30
C ASN A 257 12.35 -1.49 -11.89
N SER A 258 13.03 -1.55 -13.03
CA SER A 258 13.44 -2.81 -13.70
C SER A 258 14.41 -3.65 -12.85
N ASN A 259 15.35 -3.01 -12.14
CA ASN A 259 16.46 -3.71 -11.49
C ASN A 259 16.11 -4.48 -10.20
N ARG A 260 15.06 -4.10 -9.46
CA ARG A 260 14.77 -4.69 -8.13
C ARG A 260 13.95 -5.98 -8.23
N ARG A 261 12.98 -6.05 -9.15
CA ARG A 261 12.23 -7.29 -9.47
C ARG A 261 13.16 -8.37 -10.02
N HIS A 262 14.06 -7.99 -10.93
CA HIS A 262 14.93 -8.97 -11.58
C HIS A 262 15.88 -9.69 -10.61
N HIS A 263 16.33 -9.01 -9.55
CA HIS A 263 17.20 -9.61 -8.54
C HIS A 263 16.46 -10.56 -7.58
N ASP A 264 15.20 -10.25 -7.25
CA ASP A 264 14.34 -11.14 -6.47
C ASP A 264 13.87 -12.34 -7.31
N ASP A 265 13.49 -12.12 -8.57
CA ASP A 265 13.13 -13.18 -9.52
C ASP A 265 14.30 -14.14 -9.76
N THR A 266 15.53 -13.63 -9.94
CA THR A 266 16.72 -14.51 -10.05
C THR A 266 17.03 -15.27 -8.77
N LEU A 267 16.77 -14.72 -7.59
CA LEU A 267 16.92 -15.46 -6.32
C LEU A 267 15.83 -16.51 -6.13
N LEU A 268 14.60 -16.22 -6.58
CA LEU A 268 13.49 -17.17 -6.62
C LEU A 268 13.80 -18.30 -7.59
N GLU A 269 14.25 -17.97 -8.79
CA GLU A 269 14.58 -18.92 -9.87
C GLU A 269 15.78 -19.79 -9.48
N ALA A 270 16.83 -19.19 -8.91
CA ALA A 270 17.98 -19.93 -8.37
C ALA A 270 17.57 -20.86 -7.22
N SER A 271 16.65 -20.43 -6.34
CA SER A 271 16.16 -21.26 -5.23
C SER A 271 15.27 -22.41 -5.72
N SER A 272 14.41 -22.18 -6.71
CA SER A 272 13.60 -23.23 -7.33
C SER A 272 14.44 -24.24 -8.13
N THR A 273 15.52 -23.79 -8.76
CA THR A 273 16.45 -24.67 -9.50
C THR A 273 17.26 -25.55 -8.54
N GLN A 274 17.58 -25.06 -7.34
CA GLN A 274 18.21 -25.87 -6.29
C GLN A 274 17.24 -26.89 -5.69
N LEU A 275 15.96 -26.55 -5.50
CA LEU A 275 14.93 -27.49 -5.02
C LEU A 275 14.75 -28.65 -6.00
N THR A 276 14.65 -28.39 -7.31
CA THR A 276 14.52 -29.45 -8.32
C THR A 276 15.77 -30.33 -8.42
N GLN A 277 16.98 -29.77 -8.27
CA GLN A 277 18.21 -30.58 -8.24
C GLN A 277 18.33 -31.45 -6.98
N THR A 278 17.86 -30.95 -5.83
CA THR A 278 17.92 -31.71 -4.56
C THR A 278 16.90 -32.85 -4.53
N GLU A 279 15.71 -32.65 -5.13
CA GLU A 279 14.71 -33.71 -5.34
C GLU A 279 15.21 -34.76 -6.34
N LEU A 280 15.88 -34.35 -7.43
CA LEU A 280 16.47 -35.28 -8.40
C LEU A 280 17.59 -36.11 -7.76
N HIS A 281 18.43 -35.48 -6.93
CA HIS A 281 19.52 -36.17 -6.24
C HIS A 281 19.01 -37.16 -5.19
N SER A 282 17.95 -36.81 -4.46
CA SER A 282 17.31 -37.71 -3.49
C SER A 282 16.66 -38.92 -4.17
N GLN A 283 16.08 -38.77 -5.37
CA GLN A 283 15.53 -39.91 -6.13
C GLN A 283 16.61 -40.82 -6.71
N THR A 284 17.77 -40.29 -7.11
CA THR A 284 18.91 -41.13 -7.54
C THR A 284 19.53 -41.93 -6.40
N VAL A 285 19.68 -41.34 -5.21
CA VAL A 285 20.25 -42.03 -4.04
C VAL A 285 19.33 -43.15 -3.53
N VAL A 286 18.00 -42.93 -3.55
CA VAL A 286 17.03 -43.97 -3.17
C VAL A 286 16.99 -45.14 -4.16
N ASN A 287 17.26 -44.90 -5.45
CA ASN A 287 17.32 -45.97 -6.45
C ASN A 287 18.62 -46.79 -6.36
N ASP A 288 19.76 -46.17 -6.03
CA ASP A 288 21.04 -46.89 -5.90
C ASP A 288 21.06 -47.81 -4.67
N ASP A 289 20.46 -47.41 -3.54
CA ASP A 289 20.35 -48.25 -2.33
C ASP A 289 19.44 -49.49 -2.52
N SER A 290 18.60 -49.51 -3.57
CA SER A 290 17.72 -50.64 -3.88
C SER A 290 18.35 -51.70 -4.81
N SER A 291 19.60 -51.51 -5.25
CA SER A 291 20.28 -52.38 -6.22
C SER A 291 21.46 -53.19 -5.64
N GLY A 292 21.72 -53.08 -4.33
CA GLY A 292 23.00 -53.47 -3.72
C GLY A 292 22.96 -54.56 -2.65
N THR A 293 22.06 -55.55 -2.69
CA THR A 293 22.19 -56.76 -1.84
C THR A 293 21.60 -58.00 -2.53
N ASP A 294 22.44 -58.77 -3.21
CA ASP A 294 22.44 -60.25 -3.14
C ASP A 294 23.50 -60.84 -4.08
N SER A 295 24.69 -61.07 -3.53
CA SER A 295 25.53 -62.23 -3.90
C SER A 295 26.78 -62.29 -3.02
N SER A 296 26.68 -62.91 -1.85
CA SER A 296 27.84 -63.57 -1.25
C SER A 296 27.46 -64.79 -0.40
N SER A 297 27.99 -65.92 -0.86
CA SER A 297 28.49 -67.09 -0.11
C SER A 297 27.53 -68.15 0.44
N VAL A 298 27.83 -69.36 -0.09
CA VAL A 298 27.63 -70.75 0.38
C VAL A 298 26.39 -71.49 -0.09
#